data_AF-A0A497E736-F1
#
_entry.id   AF-A0A497E736-F1
#
_cell.length_a   1.000
_cell.length_b   1.000
_cell.length_c   1.000
_cell.angle_alpha   90.00
_cell.angle_beta   90.00
_cell.angle_gamma   90.00
#
_symmetry.space_group_name_H-M   'P 1'
#
loop_
_entity.id
_entity.type
_entity.pdbx_description
1 polymer ?
#
loop_
_entity_poly.entity_id
_entity_poly.type
_entity_poly.pdbx_seq_one_letter_code
_entity_poly.pdbx_strand_id
1 'polypeptide(L)' 'MSKEYQKLESGAPRVVILEAEDGPSVEVLDLPGTAGIGASFCHHGISWTVTDLRTHDRVLICSLSEDNGRLKRS' A
#
# COMPACT_ATOMS: atom_id res chain seq x y z
N MET A 1 17.40 -14.88 14.38
CA MET A 1 16.01 -14.46 14.09
C MET A 1 16.07 -13.24 13.19
N SER A 2 16.54 -13.44 11.96
CA SER A 2 16.67 -12.42 10.94
C SER A 2 15.29 -12.14 10.38
N LYS A 3 14.80 -10.91 10.55
CA LYS A 3 13.68 -10.41 9.74
C LYS A 3 14.21 -10.30 8.32
N GLU A 4 14.04 -11.37 7.56
CA GLU A 4 14.30 -11.40 6.14
C GLU A 4 13.36 -10.37 5.53
N TYR A 5 13.89 -9.18 5.23
CA TYR A 5 13.28 -8.28 4.28
C TYR A 5 13.15 -9.09 3.01
N GLN A 6 11.95 -9.64 2.77
CA GLN A 6 11.66 -10.29 1.50
C GLN A 6 12.03 -9.29 0.43
N LYS A 7 13.06 -9.64 -0.32
CA LYS A 7 13.55 -8.93 -1.48
C LYS A 7 12.34 -8.88 -2.42
N LEU A 8 11.58 -7.78 -2.35
CA LEU A 8 10.43 -7.50 -3.21
C LEU A 8 10.89 -7.84 -4.62
N GLU A 9 10.37 -8.92 -5.19
CA GLU A 9 10.60 -9.22 -6.60
C GLU A 9 10.33 -7.94 -7.36
N SER A 10 11.31 -7.50 -8.16
CA SER A 10 11.27 -6.23 -8.90
C SER A 10 9.86 -5.98 -9.41
N GLY A 11 9.17 -5.03 -8.78
CA GLY A 11 7.77 -4.75 -9.09
C GLY A 11 7.61 -4.29 -10.54
N ALA A 12 6.38 -4.35 -11.05
CA ALA A 12 6.04 -3.59 -12.25
C ALA A 12 5.62 -2.18 -11.81
N PRO A 13 5.90 -1.14 -12.61
CA PRO A 13 5.41 0.19 -12.31
C PRO A 13 3.88 0.19 -12.32
N ARG A 14 3.28 0.57 -11.20
CA ARG A 14 1.83 0.67 -11.00
C ARG A 14 1.46 2.10 -10.66
N VAL A 15 0.33 2.55 -11.17
CA VAL A 15 -0.25 3.83 -10.76
C VAL A 15 -0.94 3.60 -9.42
N VAL A 16 -0.65 4.45 -8.46
CA VAL A 16 -1.19 4.36 -7.11
C VAL A 16 -1.90 5.67 -6.77
N ILE A 17 -3.15 5.55 -6.34
CA ILE A 17 -3.95 6.65 -5.81
C ILE A 17 -3.92 6.51 -4.29
N LEU A 18 -3.34 7.49 -3.61
CA LEU A 18 -3.23 7.53 -2.16
C LEU A 18 -4.30 8.47 -1.61
N GLU A 19 -5.33 7.92 -0.97
CA GLU A 19 -6.41 8.69 -0.36
C GLU A 19 -6.00 9.13 1.05
N ALA A 20 -5.51 10.37 1.16
CA ALA A 20 -5.16 11.03 2.41
C ALA A 20 -6.20 12.09 2.81
N GLU A 21 -6.15 12.53 4.07
CA GLU A 21 -7.07 13.57 4.60
C GLU A 21 -6.91 14.93 3.91
N ASP A 22 -5.70 15.26 3.44
CA ASP A 22 -5.40 16.47 2.68
C ASP A 22 -5.79 16.37 1.20
N GLY A 23 -6.24 15.20 0.76
CA GLY A 23 -6.75 14.91 -0.56
C GLY A 23 -6.03 13.73 -1.23
N PRO A 24 -6.53 13.25 -2.37
CA PRO A 24 -5.90 12.17 -3.09
C PRO A 24 -4.62 12.63 -3.81
N SER A 25 -3.54 11.85 -3.71
CA SER A 25 -2.35 12.00 -4.54
C SER A 25 -2.22 10.83 -5.52
N VAL A 26 -1.57 11.08 -6.68
CA VAL A 26 -1.34 10.05 -7.71
C VAL A 26 0.14 9.91 -7.94
N GLU A 27 0.65 8.68 -7.80
CA GLU A 27 2.06 8.36 -7.93
C GLU A 27 2.26 7.09 -8.77
N VAL A 28 3.49 6.88 -9.26
CA VAL A 28 3.88 5.63 -9.92
C VAL A 28 4.90 4.94 -9.05
N LEU A 29 4.54 3.76 -8.53
CA LEU A 29 5.37 2.97 -7.62
C LEU A 29 5.67 1.61 -8.23
N ASP A 30 6.90 1.13 -8.05
CA ASP A 30 7.28 -0.24 -8.38
C ASP A 30 6.77 -1.17 -7.29
N LEU A 31 5.63 -1.81 -7.56
CA LEU A 31 4.96 -2.71 -6.62
C LEU A 31 4.94 -4.13 -7.19
N PRO A 32 5.04 -5.15 -6.33
CA PRO A 32 5.02 -6.54 -6.78
C PRO A 32 3.67 -6.82 -7.46
N GLY A 33 3.68 -7.70 -8.47
CA GLY A 33 2.45 -8.10 -9.16
C GLY A 33 1.40 -8.72 -8.25
N THR A 34 1.82 -9.19 -7.07
CA THR A 34 0.98 -9.74 -6.01
C THR A 34 0.29 -8.67 -5.15
N ALA A 35 0.60 -7.38 -5.33
CA ALA A 35 -0.07 -6.29 -4.62
C ALA A 35 -1.52 -6.16 -5.08
N GLY A 36 -2.42 -6.77 -4.32
CA GLY A 36 -3.87 -6.71 -4.52
C GLY A 36 -4.59 -6.11 -3.31
N ILE A 37 -5.92 -6.17 -3.32
CA ILE A 37 -6.77 -5.67 -2.21
C ILE A 37 -6.34 -6.31 -0.88
N GLY A 38 -6.18 -5.48 0.14
CA GLY A 38 -5.71 -5.88 1.48
C GLY A 38 -4.19 -5.94 1.62
N ALA A 39 -3.42 -5.86 0.53
CA ALA A 39 -1.97 -5.73 0.62
C ALA A 39 -1.61 -4.38 1.23
N SER A 40 -0.56 -4.39 2.06
CA SER A 40 -0.04 -3.17 2.66
C SER A 40 1.40 -2.90 2.23
N PHE A 41 1.74 -1.62 2.12
CA PHE A 41 3.09 -1.17 1.79
C PHE A 41 3.40 0.15 2.50
N CYS A 42 4.68 0.46 2.66
CA CYS A 42 5.12 1.72 3.25
C CYS A 42 5.63 2.66 2.15
N HIS A 43 5.12 3.89 2.13
CA HIS A 43 5.53 4.92 1.19
C HIS A 43 5.54 6.27 1.89
N HIS A 44 6.62 7.05 1.72
CA HIS A 44 6.88 8.28 2.48
C HIS A 44 6.76 8.14 4.02
N GLY A 45 7.09 6.96 4.56
CA GLY A 45 6.98 6.68 5.99
C GLY A 45 5.55 6.43 6.50
N ILE A 46 4.58 6.39 5.59
CA ILE A 46 3.17 6.14 5.87
C ILE A 46 2.85 4.71 5.42
N SER A 47 2.09 3.98 6.25
CA SER A 47 1.58 2.66 5.87
C SER A 47 0.28 2.83 5.10
N TRP A 48 0.20 2.20 3.94
CA TRP A 48 -0.94 2.23 3.03
C TRP A 48 -1.50 0.83 2.86
N THR A 49 -2.80 0.72 2.70
CA THR A 49 -3.49 -0.53 2.37
C THR A 49 -4.23 -0.35 1.06
N VAL A 50 -4.03 -1.28 0.11
CA VAL A 50 -4.77 -1.30 -1.15
C VAL A 50 -6.22 -1.65 -0.84
N THR A 51 -7.15 -0.76 -1.15
CA THR A 51 -8.59 -0.91 -0.89
C THR A 51 -9.37 -1.26 -2.14
N ASP A 52 -8.88 -0.86 -3.32
CA ASP A 52 -9.54 -1.13 -4.60
C ASP A 52 -8.54 -1.21 -5.76
N LEU A 53 -8.97 -1.81 -6.87
CA LEU A 53 -8.20 -2.02 -8.09
C LEU A 53 -8.98 -1.49 -9.29
N ARG A 54 -8.27 -0.89 -10.23
CA ARG A 54 -8.80 -0.48 -11.53
C ARG A 54 -7.89 -0.93 -12.66
N THR A 55 -8.45 -1.04 -13.86
CA THR A 55 -7.73 -1.36 -15.10
C THR A 55 -6.90 -2.64 -14.98
N HIS A 56 -7.56 -3.73 -14.61
CA HIS A 56 -6.95 -5.06 -14.50
C HIS A 56 -5.70 -5.08 -13.59
N ASP A 57 -5.73 -4.37 -12.44
CA ASP A 57 -4.66 -4.29 -11.42
C ASP A 57 -3.54 -3.25 -11.64
N ARG A 58 -3.56 -2.52 -12.75
CA ARG A 58 -2.53 -1.51 -13.04
C ARG A 58 -2.66 -0.25 -12.20
N VAL A 59 -3.87 0.02 -11.71
CA VAL A 59 -4.18 1.17 -10.85
C VAL A 59 -4.63 0.63 -9.50
N LEU A 60 -3.88 0.97 -8.46
CA LEU A 60 -4.20 0.63 -7.08
C LEU A 60 -4.76 1.87 -6.37
N ILE A 61 -5.87 1.72 -5.67
CA ILE A 61 -6.41 2.75 -4.78
C ILE A 61 -6.07 2.31 -3.36
N CYS A 62 -5.49 3.21 -2.58
CA CYS A 62 -4.98 2.90 -1.26
C CYS A 62 -5.46 3.94 -0.25
N SER A 63 -5.84 3.47 0.93
CA SER A 63 -6.10 4.33 2.08
C SER A 63 -4.98 4.18 3.12
N LEU A 64 -4.91 5.12 4.06
CA LEU A 64 -4.10 4.95 5.26
C LEU A 64 -4.42 3.59 5.90
N SER A 65 -3.37 2.84 6.22
CA SER A 65 -3.51 1.59 6.96
C SER A 65 -3.96 1.96 8.37
N GLU A 66 -5.16 1.55 8.76
CA GLU A 66 -5.55 1.66 10.17
C GLU A 66 -4.55 0.82 10.96
N ASP A 67 -3.74 1.48 11.80
CA ASP A 67 -2.93 0.79 12.78
C ASP A 67 -3.88 -0.02 13.66
N ASN A 68 -3.91 -1.35 13.46
CA ASN A 68 -4.62 -2.29 14.33
C ASN A 68 -4.02 -2.31 15.76
N GLY A 69 -3.15 -1.35 16.09
CA GLY A 69 -2.70 -0.97 17.42
C GLY A 69 -3.67 -0.06 18.18
N ARG A 70 -5.00 -0.20 18.01
CA ARG A 70 -5.93 0.25 19.07
C ARG A 70 -5.76 -0.69 20.26
N LEU A 71 -4.71 -0.42 21.05
CA LEU A 71 -4.65 -0.77 22.46
C LEU A 71 -6.06 -0.57 23.02
N LYS A 72 -6.68 -1.67 23.43
CA LYS A 72 -7.78 -1.63 24.39
C LYS A 72 -7.27 -0.84 25.57
N ARG A 73 -7.59 0.45 25.64
CA ARG A 73 -7.41 1.23 26.85
C ARG A 73 -8.38 0.65 27.86
N SER A 74 -7.79 -0.05 28.84
CA SER A 74 -8.20 -0.24 30.23
C SER A 74 -9.69 -0.29 30.54
#